data_AF-A0A938W4X8-F1
#
_entry.id   AF-A0A938W4X8-F1
#
_cell.length_a   1.000
_cell.length_b   1.000
_cell.length_c   1.000
_cell.angle_alpha   90.00
_cell.angle_beta   90.00
_cell.angle_gamma   90.00
#
_symmetry.space_group_name_H-M   'P 1'
#
loop_
_entity.id
_entity.type
_entity.pdbx_description
1 polymer ?
#
loop_
_entity_poly.entity_id
_entity_poly.type
_entity_poly.pdbx_seq_one_letter_code
_entity_poly.pdbx_strand_id
1 'polypeptide(L)'
;MSQVAGSVHRVALVRPDDPQSTASLERAFDAGLRGIGEIEVAIFKSLFPGFGLCSAVAREWWEVCDRRRAPVILHLSEGVAEVGDVLHMVEEYDRLQVIIAHLGLAPADGWKEQVRLGKHPRIFIAQPLAATKK
;
A
#
# COMPACT_ATOMS: atom_id res chain seq x y z
N MET A 1 -31.21 -1.29 16.65
CA MET A 1 -30.25 -0.91 15.59
C MET A 1 -28.87 -0.89 16.21
N SER A 2 -28.05 -1.93 15.97
CA SER A 2 -26.69 -2.01 16.53
C SER A 2 -25.78 -1.08 15.72
N GLN A 3 -25.24 -0.04 16.36
CA GLN A 3 -24.09 0.69 15.81
C GLN A 3 -22.93 -0.31 15.75
N VAL A 4 -22.49 -0.67 14.53
CA VAL A 4 -21.18 -1.29 14.36
C VAL A 4 -20.18 -0.25 14.82
N ALA A 5 -19.62 -0.43 16.01
CA ALA A 5 -18.51 0.38 16.49
C ALA A 5 -17.35 0.15 15.53
N GLY A 6 -17.12 1.10 14.61
CA GLY A 6 -15.98 1.04 13.71
C GLY A 6 -14.69 1.15 14.52
N SER A 7 -13.86 0.12 14.51
CA SER A 7 -12.52 0.21 15.05
C SER A 7 -11.67 1.10 14.14
N VAL A 8 -11.16 2.21 14.69
CA VAL A 8 -10.20 3.06 13.99
C VAL A 8 -8.83 2.38 14.08
N HIS A 9 -8.31 1.92 12.95
CA HIS A 9 -6.96 1.37 12.87
C HIS A 9 -5.98 2.45 12.44
N ARG A 10 -4.83 2.53 13.13
CA ARG A 10 -3.72 3.41 12.78
C ARG A 10 -2.71 2.66 11.92
N VAL A 11 -2.07 3.39 11.01
CA VAL A 11 -1.06 2.88 10.08
C VAL A 11 0.26 3.63 10.25
N ALA A 12 1.36 2.98 9.91
CA ALA A 12 2.71 3.53 9.96
C ALA A 12 3.01 4.34 8.69
N LEU A 13 3.82 5.38 8.83
CA LEU A 13 4.43 6.07 7.70
C LEU A 13 5.87 5.59 7.57
N VAL A 14 6.32 5.41 6.33
CA VAL A 14 7.68 4.96 6.01
C VAL A 14 8.34 5.97 5.09
N ARG A 15 9.68 6.04 5.15
CA ARG A 15 10.48 7.00 4.39
C ARG A 15 11.70 6.31 3.77
N PRO A 16 11.87 6.35 2.44
CA PRO A 16 13.00 5.67 1.79
C PRO A 16 14.38 6.24 2.17
N ASP A 17 14.43 7.53 2.53
CA ASP A 17 15.65 8.23 2.91
C ASP A 17 16.04 8.09 4.38
N ASP A 18 15.17 7.50 5.21
CA ASP A 18 15.45 7.23 6.61
C ASP A 18 16.13 5.86 6.76
N PRO A 19 17.43 5.78 7.13
CA PRO A 19 18.12 4.51 7.34
C PRO A 19 17.54 3.71 8.50
N GLN A 20 16.70 4.32 9.35
CA GLN A 20 15.97 3.65 10.43
C GLN A 20 14.53 3.30 10.06
N SER A 21 14.08 3.53 8.81
CA SER A 21 12.67 3.36 8.41
C SER A 21 12.16 1.95 8.72
N THR A 22 12.92 0.90 8.38
CA THR A 22 12.56 -0.50 8.66
C THR A 22 12.47 -0.78 10.16
N ALA A 23 13.41 -0.28 10.95
CA ALA A 23 13.37 -0.43 12.41
C ALA A 23 12.23 0.38 13.06
N SER A 24 11.93 1.56 12.53
CA SER A 24 10.79 2.40 12.93
C SER A 24 9.46 1.73 12.61
N LEU A 25 9.36 1.06 11.46
CA LEU A 25 8.18 0.26 11.08
C LEU A 25 7.92 -0.88 12.06
N GLU A 26 8.95 -1.64 12.43
CA GLU A 26 8.81 -2.71 13.43
C GLU A 26 8.32 -2.17 14.77
N ARG A 27 8.93 -1.08 15.27
CA ARG A 27 8.48 -0.43 16.50
C ARG A 27 7.05 0.09 16.41
N ALA A 28 6.64 0.60 15.25
CA ALA A 28 5.28 1.06 15.01
C ALA A 28 4.28 -0.11 15.11
N PHE A 29 4.61 -1.27 14.56
CA PHE A 29 3.79 -2.47 14.67
C PHE A 29 3.73 -3.02 16.10
N ASP A 30 4.84 -3.00 16.83
CA ASP A 30 4.85 -3.34 18.26
C ASP A 30 3.99 -2.39 19.09
N ALA A 31 3.90 -1.12 18.69
CA ALA A 31 3.01 -0.12 19.28
C ALA A 31 1.53 -0.26 18.83
N GLY A 32 1.21 -1.27 18.01
CA GLY A 32 -0.16 -1.61 17.63
C GLY A 32 -0.67 -1.00 16.32
N LEU A 33 0.20 -0.35 15.52
CA LEU A 33 -0.14 0.03 14.15
C LEU A 33 -0.31 -1.22 13.28
N ARG A 34 -1.20 -1.16 12.29
CA ARG A 34 -1.72 -2.35 11.61
C ARG A 34 -1.35 -2.47 10.14
N GLY A 35 -0.47 -1.63 9.63
CA GLY A 35 -0.08 -1.60 8.23
C GLY A 35 0.74 -0.37 7.90
N ILE A 36 1.20 -0.28 6.66
CA ILE A 36 1.78 0.95 6.12
C ILE A 36 0.67 1.78 5.49
N GLY A 37 0.66 3.08 5.80
CA GLY A 37 -0.26 4.06 5.23
C GLY A 37 0.01 4.30 3.75
N GLU A 38 -0.79 5.17 3.15
CA GLU A 38 -0.72 5.42 1.71
C GLU A 38 0.69 5.84 1.27
N ILE A 39 1.27 5.03 0.37
CA ILE A 39 2.47 5.39 -0.38
C ILE A 39 2.03 5.92 -1.74
N GLU A 40 2.18 7.23 -1.93
CA GLU A 40 2.00 7.88 -3.22
C GLU A 40 3.24 7.62 -4.08
N VAL A 41 3.18 6.61 -4.95
CA VAL A 41 4.35 6.07 -5.64
C VAL A 41 5.03 7.13 -6.51
N ALA A 42 4.24 7.96 -7.21
CA ALA A 42 4.75 9.09 -8.00
C ALA A 42 5.52 10.10 -7.14
N ILE A 43 4.97 10.46 -5.97
CA ILE A 43 5.60 11.41 -5.04
C ILE A 43 6.88 10.80 -4.46
N PHE A 44 6.85 9.54 -4.04
CA PHE A 44 8.03 8.87 -3.50
C PHE A 44 9.16 8.79 -4.53
N LYS A 45 8.85 8.44 -5.79
CA LYS A 45 9.84 8.43 -6.88
C LYS A 45 10.43 9.83 -7.13
N SER A 46 9.60 10.87 -7.06
CA SER A 46 10.03 12.26 -7.24
C SER A 46 10.94 12.76 -6.11
N LEU A 47 10.57 12.46 -4.85
CA LEU A 47 11.33 12.90 -3.68
C LEU A 47 12.56 12.04 -3.40
N PHE A 48 12.53 10.77 -3.80
CA PHE A 48 13.57 9.78 -3.51
C PHE A 48 13.98 9.08 -4.82
N PRO A 49 14.95 9.62 -5.58
CA PRO A 49 15.31 9.14 -6.92
C PRO A 49 15.81 7.68 -7.02
N GLY A 50 15.99 6.98 -5.91
CA GLY A 50 16.31 5.54 -5.86
C GLY A 50 15.15 4.65 -5.43
N PHE A 51 13.96 5.23 -5.17
CA PHE A 51 12.81 4.49 -4.73
C PHE A 51 12.07 3.84 -5.91
N GLY A 52 11.71 2.58 -5.71
CA GLY A 52 10.73 1.85 -6.51
C GLY A 52 10.12 0.75 -5.64
N LEU A 53 8.97 0.21 -6.04
CA LEU A 53 8.32 -0.87 -5.29
C LEU A 53 9.21 -2.12 -5.18
N CYS A 54 10.15 -2.29 -6.11
CA CYS A 54 11.16 -3.37 -6.12
C CYS A 54 12.53 -2.96 -5.58
N SER A 55 12.70 -1.74 -5.04
CA SER A 55 13.97 -1.26 -4.48
C SER A 55 14.33 -1.99 -3.19
N ALA A 56 15.62 -1.97 -2.80
CA ALA A 56 16.10 -2.66 -1.60
C ALA A 56 15.34 -2.21 -0.32
N VAL A 57 15.17 -0.90 -0.13
CA VAL A 57 14.45 -0.37 1.04
C VAL A 57 12.97 -0.75 1.04
N ALA A 58 12.32 -0.81 -0.13
CA ALA A 58 10.94 -1.25 -0.23
C ALA A 58 10.80 -2.74 0.11
N ARG A 59 11.71 -3.58 -0.39
CA ARG A 59 11.78 -5.02 -0.09
C ARG A 59 11.90 -5.30 1.40
N GLU A 60 12.74 -4.54 2.11
CA GLU A 60 12.83 -4.63 3.58
C GLU A 60 11.46 -4.37 4.24
N TRP A 61 10.72 -3.34 3.81
CA TRP A 61 9.40 -3.06 4.37
C TRP A 61 8.38 -4.15 4.04
N TRP A 62 8.43 -4.70 2.83
CA TRP A 62 7.55 -5.80 2.41
C TRP A 62 7.81 -7.06 3.23
N GLU A 63 9.06 -7.39 3.51
CA GLU A 63 9.42 -8.49 4.41
C GLU A 63 8.83 -8.29 5.81
N VAL A 64 8.90 -7.08 6.37
CA VAL A 64 8.27 -6.77 7.66
C VAL A 64 6.75 -6.97 7.56
N CYS A 65 6.10 -6.42 6.53
CA CYS A 65 4.66 -6.50 6.35
C CYS A 65 4.17 -7.94 6.14
N ASP A 66 4.89 -8.74 5.36
CA ASP A 66 4.60 -10.16 5.11
C ASP A 66 4.63 -10.98 6.41
N ARG A 67 5.73 -10.86 7.17
CA ARG A 67 5.89 -11.55 8.47
C ARG A 67 4.75 -11.19 9.43
N ARG A 68 4.33 -9.93 9.42
CA ARG A 68 3.32 -9.36 10.32
C ARG A 68 1.90 -9.49 9.78
N ARG A 69 1.72 -9.97 8.56
CA ARG A 69 0.43 -9.99 7.83
C ARG A 69 -0.24 -8.61 7.82
N ALA A 70 0.58 -7.58 7.65
CA ALA A 70 0.16 -6.19 7.70
C ALA A 70 -0.08 -5.68 6.26
N PRO A 71 -1.24 -5.10 5.94
CA PRO A 71 -1.47 -4.52 4.62
C PRO A 71 -0.63 -3.28 4.35
N VAL A 72 -0.42 -3.02 3.07
CA VAL A 72 0.18 -1.79 2.56
C VAL A 72 -0.82 -1.10 1.65
N ILE A 73 -0.98 0.21 1.84
CA ILE A 73 -1.82 1.03 0.96
C ILE A 73 -0.91 1.68 -0.08
N LEU A 74 -1.20 1.44 -1.36
CA LEU A 74 -0.49 2.01 -2.49
C LEU A 74 -1.41 2.93 -3.28
N HIS A 75 -0.95 4.15 -3.51
CA HIS A 75 -1.51 5.05 -4.50
C HIS A 75 -0.58 5.01 -5.71
N LEU A 76 -0.97 4.18 -6.67
CA LEU A 76 -0.24 3.96 -7.91
C LEU A 76 -0.28 5.21 -8.77
N SER A 77 0.81 5.46 -9.50
CA SER A 77 0.90 6.52 -10.49
C SER A 77 -0.04 6.28 -11.66
N GLU A 78 -0.35 7.32 -12.44
CA GLU A 78 -1.10 7.18 -13.68
C GLU A 78 -0.40 6.22 -14.66
N GLY A 79 -1.19 5.40 -15.36
CA GLY A 79 -0.69 4.39 -16.30
C GLY A 79 -0.46 3.00 -15.71
N VAL A 80 0.24 2.15 -16.47
CA VAL A 80 0.38 0.70 -16.22
C VAL A 80 1.72 0.28 -15.61
N ALA A 81 2.69 1.21 -15.48
CA ALA A 81 4.08 0.88 -15.18
C ALA A 81 4.25 0.08 -13.87
N GLU A 82 3.40 0.31 -12.87
CA GLU A 82 3.52 -0.27 -11.54
C GLU A 82 2.68 -1.54 -11.34
N VAL A 83 1.85 -1.91 -12.32
CA VAL A 83 1.03 -3.13 -12.26
C VAL A 83 1.92 -4.37 -12.14
N GLY A 84 3.01 -4.42 -12.93
CA GLY A 84 3.98 -5.52 -12.89
C GLY A 84 4.71 -5.60 -11.56
N ASP A 85 5.13 -4.45 -11.01
CA ASP A 85 5.82 -4.39 -9.71
C ASP A 85 4.92 -4.88 -8.57
N VAL A 86 3.63 -4.49 -8.58
CA VAL A 86 2.67 -4.94 -7.56
C VAL A 86 2.44 -6.45 -7.64
N LEU A 87 2.32 -7.02 -8.85
CA LEU A 87 2.20 -8.47 -9.03
C LEU A 87 3.45 -9.20 -8.52
N HIS A 88 4.64 -8.74 -8.93
CA HIS A 88 5.89 -9.32 -8.47
C HIS A 88 6.00 -9.29 -6.94
N MET A 89 5.62 -8.17 -6.31
CA MET A 89 5.63 -8.02 -4.86
C MET A 89 4.70 -9.03 -4.16
N VAL A 90 3.47 -9.24 -4.63
CA VAL A 90 2.56 -10.22 -3.98
C VAL A 90 2.90 -11.68 -4.31
N GLU A 91 3.64 -11.93 -5.38
CA GLU A 91 4.19 -13.25 -5.73
C GLU A 91 5.43 -13.59 -4.89
N GLU A 92 6.26 -12.60 -4.60
CA GLU A 92 7.45 -12.77 -3.75
C GLU A 92 7.10 -12.90 -2.27
N TYR A 93 6.07 -12.19 -1.81
CA TYR A 93 5.65 -12.14 -0.42
C TYR A 93 4.24 -12.74 -0.23
N ASP A 94 4.19 -14.04 0.05
CA ASP A 94 2.96 -14.87 0.05
C ASP A 94 1.85 -14.44 1.03
N ARG A 95 2.18 -13.63 2.05
CA ARG A 95 1.25 -13.16 3.08
C ARG A 95 1.01 -11.65 3.02
N LEU A 96 1.76 -10.93 2.19
CA LEU A 96 1.58 -9.51 2.00
C LEU A 96 0.21 -9.22 1.37
N GLN A 97 -0.48 -8.25 1.94
CA GLN A 97 -1.74 -7.73 1.41
C GLN A 97 -1.51 -6.33 0.87
N VAL A 98 -2.06 -6.05 -0.30
CA VAL A 98 -1.93 -4.76 -0.98
C VAL A 98 -3.31 -4.14 -1.15
N ILE A 99 -3.44 -2.88 -0.79
CA ILE A 99 -4.65 -2.09 -0.99
C ILE A 99 -4.31 -1.01 -2.02
N ILE A 100 -4.94 -1.06 -3.19
CA ILE A 100 -4.80 -0.02 -4.22
C ILE A 100 -5.81 1.08 -3.90
N ALA A 101 -5.31 2.28 -3.63
CA ALA A 101 -6.11 3.46 -3.30
C ALA A 101 -6.84 4.03 -4.54
N HIS A 102 -7.84 4.89 -4.28
CA HIS A 102 -8.54 5.72 -5.27
C HIS A 102 -9.09 5.00 -6.51
N LEU A 103 -9.51 3.73 -6.36
CA LEU A 103 -10.02 2.92 -7.49
C LEU A 103 -9.03 2.87 -8.68
N GLY A 104 -7.72 2.84 -8.38
CA GLY A 104 -6.68 2.88 -9.41
C GLY A 104 -6.70 4.16 -10.24
N LEU A 105 -7.02 5.30 -9.60
CA LEU A 105 -7.11 6.63 -10.22
C LEU A 105 -8.18 6.77 -11.32
N ALA A 106 -9.29 6.04 -11.22
CA ALA A 106 -10.37 6.16 -12.20
C ALA A 106 -10.87 7.62 -12.32
N PRO A 107 -11.08 8.16 -13.55
CA PRO A 107 -11.02 7.48 -14.85
C PRO A 107 -9.71 7.69 -15.63
N ALA A 108 -8.58 8.00 -14.98
CA ALA A 108 -7.30 8.26 -15.65
C ALA A 108 -6.78 7.07 -16.48
N ASP A 109 -5.97 7.32 -17.51
CA ASP A 109 -5.46 6.26 -18.38
C ASP A 109 -4.73 5.15 -17.60
N GLY A 110 -5.03 3.89 -17.94
CA GLY A 110 -4.48 2.71 -17.26
C GLY A 110 -5.23 2.26 -16.00
N TRP A 111 -6.27 2.99 -15.55
CA TRP A 111 -7.01 2.64 -14.32
C TRP A 111 -7.62 1.22 -14.35
N LYS A 112 -8.05 0.76 -15.53
CA LYS A 112 -8.68 -0.57 -15.69
C LYS A 112 -7.68 -1.69 -15.41
N GLU A 113 -6.44 -1.53 -15.84
CA GLU A 113 -5.35 -2.47 -15.59
C GLU A 113 -4.99 -2.50 -14.10
N GLN A 114 -4.97 -1.34 -13.44
CA GLN A 114 -4.77 -1.26 -11.99
C GLN A 114 -5.92 -1.94 -11.23
N VAL A 115 -7.18 -1.70 -11.59
CA VAL A 115 -8.33 -2.35 -10.94
C VAL A 115 -8.36 -3.86 -11.19
N ARG A 116 -7.86 -4.34 -12.34
CA ARG A 116 -7.72 -5.78 -12.61
C ARG A 116 -6.78 -6.49 -11.65
N LEU A 117 -5.87 -5.79 -10.98
CA LEU A 117 -5.05 -6.35 -9.89
C LEU A 117 -5.93 -6.95 -8.78
N GLY A 118 -7.12 -6.39 -8.54
CA GLY A 118 -8.08 -6.90 -7.55
C GLY A 118 -8.64 -8.30 -7.85
N LYS A 119 -8.30 -8.89 -9.00
CA LYS A 119 -8.54 -10.32 -9.26
C LYS A 119 -7.62 -11.23 -8.45
N HIS A 120 -6.48 -10.72 -7.98
CA HIS A 120 -5.56 -11.45 -7.14
C HIS A 120 -6.08 -11.52 -5.69
N PRO A 121 -6.06 -12.68 -5.02
CA PRO A 121 -6.72 -12.87 -3.72
C PRO A 121 -6.14 -12.05 -2.55
N ARG A 122 -4.96 -11.45 -2.76
CA ARG A 122 -4.26 -10.61 -1.77
C ARG A 122 -4.24 -9.13 -2.12
N ILE A 123 -4.90 -8.74 -3.21
CA ILE A 123 -4.95 -7.36 -3.66
C ILE A 123 -6.39 -6.86 -3.56
N PHE A 124 -6.57 -5.75 -2.85
CA PHE A 124 -7.86 -5.13 -2.60
C PHE A 124 -7.90 -3.77 -3.28
N ILE A 125 -9.07 -3.39 -3.78
CA ILE A 125 -9.28 -2.08 -4.40
C ILE A 125 -10.09 -1.22 -3.44
N ALA A 126 -9.48 -0.15 -2.93
CA ALA A 126 -10.15 0.82 -2.11
C ALA A 126 -10.75 1.91 -3.01
N GLN A 127 -12.07 2.11 -2.87
CA GLN A 127 -12.74 3.31 -3.37
C GLN A 127 -12.88 4.29 -2.20
N PRO A 128 -12.74 5.62 -2.43
CA PRO A 128 -13.18 6.57 -1.43
C PRO A 128 -14.65 6.29 -1.14
N LEU A 129 -15.00 6.14 0.14
CA LEU A 129 -16.39 6.13 0.53
C LEU A 129 -16.97 7.45 0.05
N ALA A 130 -17.89 7.40 -0.92
CA ALA A 130 -18.70 8.57 -1.24
C ALA A 130 -19.24 9.08 0.09
N ALA A 131 -18.90 10.32 0.43
CA ALA A 131 -19.51 10.99 1.57
C ALA A 131 -21.01 10.99 1.27
N THR A 132 -21.72 10.01 1.81
CA THR A 132 -23.17 10.00 1.81
C THR A 132 -23.51 11.17 2.71
N LYS A 133 -23.75 12.32 2.08
CA LYS A 133 -24.47 13.43 2.71
C LYS A 133 -25.80 12.81 3.16
N LYS A 134 -25.87 12.45 4.45
CA LYS A 134 -27.14 12.23 5.13
C LYS A 134 -27.79 13.58 5.36
#